data_AF-A0A376TP53-F1
#
_entry.id   AF-A0A376TP53-F1
#
_cell.length_a   1.000
_cell.length_b   1.000
_cell.length_c   1.000
_cell.angle_alpha   90.00
_cell.angle_beta   90.00
_cell.angle_gamma   90.00
#
_symmetry.space_group_name_H-M   'P 1'
#
loop_
_entity.id
_entity.type
_entity.pdbx_description
1 polymer ?
#
loop_
_entity_poly.entity_id
_entity_poly.type
_entity_poly.pdbx_seq_one_letter_code
_entity_poly.pdbx_strand_id
1 'polypeptide(L)'
;MLKQLVQTEHVDFNLSAAEALERYGIDFNGKKQLIGFRVGAGATGVTSYGVGQAYNPLLRSASMFQLNWNNMLATNNTGGFYNEVTGGDSGSGFYLYDNQRKKWVILGTTYGKAFSSKDTWAFFARYDQNTVDTLKNTFTQEVNLNGQKMTVNNKNITVNGNTTAIELTKNNKNKDLKFHGGGNIQLTDNLNSGSGGLILMRDNIIQSPGKIKHIKVRVLISEKIRLSTGR
;
A
#
# COMPACT_ATOMS: atom_id res chain seq x y z
N MET A 1 -10.78 -4.25 19.30
CA MET A 1 -10.33 -4.73 17.97
C MET A 1 -9.16 -3.86 17.52
N LEU A 2 -7.93 -4.40 17.41
CA LEU A 2 -6.80 -3.63 16.85
C LEU A 2 -7.08 -3.35 15.37
N LYS A 3 -7.21 -2.09 14.98
CA LYS A 3 -7.03 -1.71 13.57
C LYS A 3 -5.54 -1.93 13.26
N GLN A 4 -5.26 -3.04 12.58
CA GLN A 4 -3.97 -3.35 12.01
C GLN A 4 -3.56 -2.21 11.07
N LEU A 5 -2.25 -1.95 11.01
CA LEU A 5 -1.60 -0.95 10.15
C LEU A 5 -2.22 -0.91 8.75
N VAL A 6 -2.08 0.21 8.04
CA VAL A 6 -2.26 0.23 6.57
C VAL A 6 -1.10 -0.57 5.94
N GLN A 7 -1.10 -1.87 6.17
CA GLN A 7 -0.35 -2.84 5.39
C GLN A 7 -1.12 -2.96 4.08
N THR A 8 -0.42 -2.87 2.95
CA THR A 8 -1.02 -3.26 1.68
C THR A 8 -1.30 -4.75 1.81
N GLU A 9 -2.57 -5.09 1.95
CA GLU A 9 -2.99 -6.48 2.11
C GLU A 9 -2.86 -7.15 0.76
N HIS A 10 -2.18 -8.30 0.76
CA HIS A 10 -1.81 -9.00 -0.46
C HIS A 10 -2.28 -10.45 -0.41
N VAL A 11 -2.31 -11.05 -1.59
CA VAL A 11 -2.59 -12.47 -1.76
C VAL A 11 -1.49 -13.31 -1.10
N ASP A 12 -1.89 -14.37 -0.42
CA ASP A 12 -1.01 -15.44 0.06
C ASP A 12 -0.76 -16.46 -1.05
N PHE A 13 0.48 -16.48 -1.56
CA PHE A 13 0.91 -17.36 -2.64
C PHE A 13 1.36 -18.75 -2.18
N ASN A 14 1.39 -19.01 -0.86
CA ASN A 14 1.72 -20.34 -0.33
C ASN A 14 0.53 -21.30 -0.33
N LEU A 15 -0.67 -20.79 -0.63
CA LEU A 15 -1.88 -21.61 -0.73
C LEU A 15 -1.83 -22.53 -1.96
N SER A 16 -2.32 -23.76 -1.78
CA SER A 16 -2.68 -24.63 -2.90
C SER A 16 -3.84 -24.04 -3.72
N ALA A 17 -4.08 -24.57 -4.92
CA ALA A 17 -5.18 -24.12 -5.76
C ALA A 17 -6.56 -24.28 -5.11
N ALA A 18 -6.76 -25.34 -4.32
CA ALA A 18 -8.02 -25.57 -3.61
C ALA A 18 -8.21 -24.57 -2.46
N GLU A 19 -7.17 -24.33 -1.67
CA GLU A 19 -7.20 -23.34 -0.59
C GLU A 19 -7.37 -21.92 -1.13
N ALA A 20 -6.71 -21.59 -2.25
CA ALA A 20 -6.88 -20.32 -2.92
C ALA A 20 -8.30 -20.13 -3.45
N LEU A 21 -8.88 -21.17 -4.06
CA LEU A 21 -10.28 -21.15 -4.50
C LEU A 21 -11.22 -20.91 -3.32
N GLU A 22 -10.98 -21.52 -2.17
CA GLU A 22 -11.79 -21.29 -0.99
C GLU A 22 -11.62 -19.86 -0.45
N ARG A 23 -10.37 -19.40 -0.37
CA ARG A 23 -9.98 -18.11 0.20
C ARG A 23 -10.40 -16.92 -0.66
N TYR A 24 -10.24 -17.02 -1.98
CA TYR A 24 -10.39 -15.91 -2.92
C TYR A 24 -11.45 -16.13 -4.00
N GLY A 25 -12.00 -17.34 -4.11
CA GLY A 25 -13.01 -17.65 -5.11
C GLY A 25 -14.35 -17.00 -4.80
N ILE A 26 -15.04 -16.58 -5.84
CA ILE A 26 -16.40 -16.03 -5.79
C ILE A 26 -17.34 -16.92 -6.59
N ASP A 27 -18.60 -16.98 -6.19
CA ASP A 27 -19.62 -17.67 -6.96
C ASP A 27 -20.01 -16.83 -8.17
N PHE A 28 -19.79 -17.38 -9.36
CA PHE A 28 -20.10 -16.72 -10.62
C PHE A 28 -20.68 -17.75 -11.60
N ASN A 29 -21.85 -17.44 -12.14
CA ASN A 29 -22.61 -18.35 -13.03
C ASN A 29 -22.76 -19.78 -12.46
N GLY A 30 -23.10 -19.88 -11.16
CA GLY A 30 -23.35 -21.16 -10.49
C GLY A 30 -22.09 -21.97 -10.15
N LYS A 31 -20.89 -21.42 -10.31
CA LYS A 31 -19.63 -22.08 -9.97
C LYS A 31 -18.71 -21.14 -9.20
N LYS A 32 -18.05 -21.65 -8.15
CA LYS A 32 -16.97 -20.94 -7.46
C LYS A 32 -15.75 -20.87 -8.36
N GLN A 33 -15.27 -19.66 -8.62
CA GLN A 33 -14.15 -19.38 -9.53
C GLN A 33 -13.25 -18.30 -8.95
N LEU A 34 -11.96 -18.34 -9.27
CA LEU A 34 -11.03 -17.26 -8.96
C LEU A 34 -11.24 -16.11 -9.95
N ILE A 35 -12.04 -15.13 -9.55
CA ILE A 35 -12.30 -13.94 -10.36
C ILE A 35 -11.82 -12.72 -9.59
N GLY A 36 -11.18 -11.81 -10.30
CA GLY A 36 -10.67 -10.58 -9.75
C GLY A 36 -10.93 -9.38 -10.64
N PHE A 37 -10.50 -8.22 -10.16
CA PHE A 37 -10.57 -6.96 -10.89
C PHE A 37 -9.19 -6.35 -11.06
N ARG A 38 -9.00 -5.69 -12.19
CA ARG A 38 -7.87 -4.78 -12.43
C ARG A 38 -8.40 -3.43 -12.88
N VAL A 39 -7.61 -2.39 -12.69
CA VAL A 39 -7.96 -1.03 -13.09
C VAL A 39 -6.74 -0.34 -13.69
N GLY A 40 -6.89 0.26 -14.86
CA GLY A 40 -5.82 1.00 -15.53
C GLY A 40 -6.35 2.01 -16.53
N ALA A 41 -5.41 2.74 -17.15
CA ALA A 41 -5.70 3.77 -18.13
C ALA A 41 -4.69 3.67 -19.27
N GLY A 42 -4.50 2.48 -19.83
CA GLY A 42 -3.67 2.27 -21.01
C GLY A 42 -4.26 2.93 -22.27
N ALA A 43 -3.68 2.62 -23.42
CA ALA A 43 -4.13 3.05 -24.73
C ALA A 43 -5.60 2.64 -24.93
N THR A 44 -6.49 3.60 -24.78
CA THR A 44 -7.93 3.34 -24.68
C THR A 44 -8.54 3.25 -26.07
N GLY A 45 -9.36 2.23 -26.27
CA GLY A 45 -10.18 2.03 -27.45
C GLY A 45 -11.40 1.18 -27.11
N VAL A 46 -12.39 1.23 -27.98
CA VAL A 46 -13.48 0.26 -28.03
C VAL A 46 -13.37 -0.51 -29.34
N THR A 47 -14.09 -1.61 -29.50
CA THR A 47 -13.97 -2.51 -30.66
C THR A 47 -14.05 -1.79 -32.02
N SER A 48 -14.82 -0.69 -32.11
CA SER A 48 -15.04 0.06 -33.35
C SER A 48 -14.08 1.23 -33.59
N TYR A 49 -13.39 1.75 -32.57
CA TYR A 49 -12.44 2.86 -32.73
C TYR A 49 -11.49 3.03 -31.54
N GLY A 50 -10.29 3.53 -31.85
CA GLY A 50 -9.32 3.96 -30.83
C GLY A 50 -9.58 5.40 -30.39
N VAL A 51 -9.48 5.67 -29.09
CA VAL A 51 -9.66 7.04 -28.54
C VAL A 51 -8.41 7.89 -28.76
N GLY A 52 -7.24 7.27 -29.03
CA GLY A 52 -5.97 7.98 -29.22
C GLY A 52 -5.43 8.60 -27.92
N GLN A 53 -5.83 8.05 -26.77
CA GLN A 53 -5.47 8.55 -25.45
C GLN A 53 -4.93 7.42 -24.57
N ALA A 54 -3.90 7.72 -23.79
CA ALA A 54 -3.34 6.86 -22.75
C ALA A 54 -3.02 7.71 -21.51
N TYR A 55 -3.00 7.10 -20.33
CA TYR A 55 -2.77 7.71 -19.02
C TYR A 55 -3.77 8.81 -18.64
N ASN A 56 -4.93 8.87 -19.30
CA ASN A 56 -5.96 9.83 -18.99
C ASN A 56 -6.79 9.35 -17.80
N PRO A 57 -6.79 10.05 -16.65
CA PRO A 57 -7.52 9.62 -15.46
C PRO A 57 -9.04 9.55 -15.67
N LEU A 58 -9.59 10.32 -16.62
CA LEU A 58 -11.01 10.29 -16.97
C LEU A 58 -11.39 9.03 -17.76
N LEU A 59 -10.42 8.35 -18.36
CA LEU A 59 -10.59 7.12 -19.14
C LEU A 59 -10.16 5.87 -18.36
N ARG A 60 -9.91 6.00 -17.06
CA ARG A 60 -9.53 4.86 -16.21
C ARG A 60 -10.66 3.83 -16.19
N SER A 61 -10.37 2.66 -16.73
CA SER A 61 -11.34 1.58 -16.92
C SER A 61 -10.96 0.35 -16.10
N ALA A 62 -11.98 -0.44 -15.77
CA ALA A 62 -11.81 -1.70 -15.05
C ALA A 62 -11.91 -2.88 -16.01
N SER A 63 -11.22 -3.96 -15.69
CA SER A 63 -11.40 -5.27 -16.31
C SER A 63 -11.66 -6.31 -15.22
N MET A 64 -12.53 -7.28 -15.55
CA MET A 64 -12.76 -8.46 -14.75
C MET A 64 -11.98 -9.61 -15.38
N PHE A 65 -11.26 -10.36 -14.56
CA PHE A 65 -10.45 -11.48 -15.04
C PHE A 65 -10.74 -12.76 -14.29
N GLN A 66 -10.61 -13.89 -14.98
CA GLN A 66 -10.55 -15.20 -14.36
C GLN A 66 -9.07 -15.61 -14.22
N LEU A 67 -8.69 -16.07 -13.02
CA LEU A 67 -7.33 -16.50 -12.69
C LEU A 67 -7.22 -18.02 -12.69
N ASN A 68 -6.23 -18.53 -13.40
CA ASN A 68 -5.75 -19.89 -13.18
C ASN A 68 -4.63 -19.87 -12.14
N TRP A 69 -4.89 -20.43 -10.95
CA TRP A 69 -3.93 -20.39 -9.84
C TRP A 69 -2.63 -21.16 -10.14
N ASN A 70 -2.70 -22.26 -10.90
CA ASN A 70 -1.54 -23.13 -11.10
C ASN A 70 -0.45 -22.48 -11.95
N ASN A 71 -0.83 -21.65 -12.91
CA ASN A 71 0.09 -20.98 -13.82
C ASN A 71 0.04 -19.45 -13.76
N MET A 72 -0.81 -18.88 -12.91
CA MET A 72 -1.01 -17.45 -12.70
C MET A 72 -1.39 -16.67 -13.97
N LEU A 73 -2.08 -17.32 -14.91
CA LEU A 73 -2.62 -16.65 -16.09
C LEU A 73 -3.97 -16.00 -15.76
N ALA A 74 -4.12 -14.73 -16.15
CA ALA A 74 -5.36 -13.97 -15.98
C ALA A 74 -6.01 -13.71 -17.35
N THR A 75 -7.21 -14.23 -17.58
CA THR A 75 -7.99 -14.02 -18.81
C THR A 75 -9.02 -12.91 -18.58
N ASN A 76 -8.96 -11.84 -19.38
CA ASN A 76 -9.79 -10.64 -19.20
C ASN A 76 -11.16 -10.71 -19.91
N ASN A 77 -11.62 -11.92 -20.20
CA ASN A 77 -12.91 -12.21 -20.83
C ASN A 77 -13.75 -13.08 -19.90
N THR A 78 -14.30 -12.46 -18.86
CA THR A 78 -15.11 -13.18 -17.86
C THR A 78 -16.56 -12.75 -17.97
N GLY A 79 -17.45 -13.68 -18.33
CA GLY A 79 -18.91 -13.46 -18.34
C GLY A 79 -19.40 -12.36 -19.28
N GLY A 80 -18.69 -12.10 -20.38
CA GLY A 80 -19.03 -11.05 -21.35
C GLY A 80 -18.53 -9.65 -20.98
N PHE A 81 -17.97 -9.46 -19.78
CA PHE A 81 -17.30 -8.20 -19.40
C PHE A 81 -15.86 -8.23 -19.90
N TYR A 82 -15.67 -7.82 -21.15
CA TYR A 82 -14.38 -7.89 -21.83
C TYR A 82 -13.69 -6.53 -21.88
N ASN A 83 -12.51 -6.46 -21.25
CA ASN A 83 -11.62 -5.30 -21.35
C ASN A 83 -10.16 -5.75 -21.28
N GLU A 84 -9.45 -5.67 -22.40
CA GLU A 84 -8.08 -6.17 -22.49
C GLU A 84 -7.05 -5.26 -21.84
N VAL A 85 -5.91 -5.85 -21.48
CA VAL A 85 -4.70 -5.08 -21.16
C VAL A 85 -4.14 -4.47 -22.45
N THR A 86 -3.75 -3.21 -22.38
CA THR A 86 -3.18 -2.44 -23.49
C THR A 86 -1.82 -1.85 -23.11
N GLY A 87 -1.11 -1.27 -24.08
CA GLY A 87 0.09 -0.49 -23.80
C GLY A 87 -0.25 0.67 -22.86
N GLY A 88 0.52 0.83 -21.78
CA GLY A 88 0.24 1.83 -20.73
C GLY A 88 -0.53 1.29 -19.53
N ASP A 89 -1.04 0.05 -19.57
CA ASP A 89 -1.55 -0.64 -18.38
C ASP A 89 -0.43 -1.29 -17.54
N SER A 90 0.81 -1.39 -18.02
CA SER A 90 1.94 -1.92 -17.25
C SER A 90 2.08 -1.20 -15.90
N GLY A 91 2.25 -1.97 -14.82
CA GLY A 91 2.33 -1.46 -13.44
C GLY A 91 0.98 -1.30 -12.72
N SER A 92 -0.15 -1.38 -13.41
CA SER A 92 -1.47 -1.29 -12.75
C SER A 92 -1.82 -2.55 -11.95
N GLY A 93 -2.63 -2.40 -10.89
CA GLY A 93 -2.89 -3.46 -9.91
C GLY A 93 -3.90 -4.52 -10.37
N PHE A 94 -3.64 -5.76 -9.98
CA PHE A 94 -4.59 -6.87 -9.97
C PHE A 94 -5.07 -7.11 -8.54
N TYR A 95 -6.37 -7.36 -8.36
CA TYR A 95 -6.99 -7.50 -7.05
C TYR A 95 -7.89 -8.73 -6.99
N LEU A 96 -7.82 -9.45 -5.87
CA LEU A 96 -8.73 -10.53 -5.50
C LEU A 96 -9.49 -10.14 -4.23
N TYR A 97 -10.66 -10.73 -4.01
CA TYR A 97 -11.39 -10.53 -2.76
C TYR A 97 -11.04 -11.63 -1.77
N ASP A 98 -10.56 -11.27 -0.58
CA ASP A 98 -10.28 -12.20 0.50
C ASP A 98 -11.57 -12.49 1.29
N ASN A 99 -12.11 -13.69 1.16
CA ASN A 99 -13.37 -14.10 1.80
C ASN A 99 -13.27 -14.24 3.32
N GLN A 100 -12.09 -14.46 3.90
CA GLN A 100 -11.96 -14.58 5.35
C GLN A 100 -11.75 -13.21 6.00
N ARG A 101 -10.94 -12.33 5.38
CA ARG A 101 -10.69 -10.96 5.85
C ARG A 101 -11.75 -9.96 5.38
N LYS A 102 -12.65 -10.37 4.47
CA LYS A 102 -13.75 -9.56 3.90
C LYS A 102 -13.26 -8.25 3.28
N LYS A 103 -12.20 -8.31 2.46
CA LYS A 103 -11.59 -7.13 1.82
C LYS A 103 -10.87 -7.48 0.52
N TRP A 104 -10.71 -6.49 -0.35
CA TRP A 104 -9.86 -6.61 -1.54
C TRP A 104 -8.39 -6.61 -1.16
N VAL A 105 -7.62 -7.50 -1.78
CA VAL A 105 -6.18 -7.67 -1.59
C VAL A 105 -5.46 -7.62 -2.93
N ILE A 106 -4.26 -7.08 -2.95
CA ILE A 106 -3.46 -6.98 -4.18
C ILE A 106 -2.83 -8.34 -4.50
N LEU A 107 -3.03 -8.78 -5.74
CA LEU A 107 -2.40 -9.97 -6.32
C LEU A 107 -1.03 -9.62 -6.88
N GLY A 108 -0.93 -8.50 -7.58
CA GLY A 108 0.29 -8.11 -8.28
C GLY A 108 0.07 -6.91 -9.17
N THR A 109 1.03 -6.66 -10.04
CA THR A 109 0.99 -5.56 -11.02
C THR A 109 1.13 -6.10 -12.43
N THR A 110 0.43 -5.50 -13.39
CA THR A 110 0.52 -5.86 -14.81
C THR A 110 1.97 -5.81 -15.26
N TYR A 111 2.47 -6.94 -15.75
CA TYR A 111 3.78 -7.02 -16.38
C TYR A 111 3.64 -6.94 -17.90
N GLY A 112 2.64 -7.63 -18.46
CA GLY A 112 2.32 -7.54 -19.88
C GLY A 112 1.16 -8.42 -20.30
N LYS A 113 1.09 -8.69 -21.60
CA LYS A 113 0.09 -9.55 -22.21
C LYS A 113 0.73 -10.50 -23.21
N ALA A 114 0.13 -11.66 -23.37
CA ALA A 114 0.44 -12.59 -24.44
C ALA A 114 -0.83 -12.92 -25.21
N PHE A 115 -0.63 -13.34 -26.45
CA PHE A 115 -1.68 -13.70 -27.38
C PHE A 115 -1.31 -15.01 -28.05
N SER A 116 -2.31 -15.85 -28.24
CA SER A 116 -2.29 -16.94 -29.21
C SER A 116 -3.25 -16.58 -30.35
N SER A 117 -3.38 -17.47 -31.33
CA SER A 117 -4.40 -17.31 -32.39
C SER A 117 -5.84 -17.38 -31.87
N LYS A 118 -6.07 -17.78 -30.61
CA LYS A 118 -7.40 -18.01 -30.05
C LYS A 118 -7.68 -17.21 -28.78
N ASP A 119 -6.66 -16.91 -27.99
CA ASP A 119 -6.82 -16.35 -26.65
C ASP A 119 -5.83 -15.22 -26.37
N THR A 120 -6.26 -14.26 -25.55
CA THR A 120 -5.39 -13.26 -24.95
C THR A 120 -5.41 -13.39 -23.44
N TRP A 121 -4.26 -13.25 -22.82
CA TRP A 121 -4.15 -13.25 -21.36
C TRP A 121 -3.16 -12.20 -20.89
N ALA A 122 -3.45 -11.66 -19.73
CA ALA A 122 -2.53 -10.82 -19.01
C ALA A 122 -1.67 -11.68 -18.07
N PHE A 123 -0.43 -11.25 -17.90
CA PHE A 123 0.44 -11.78 -16.86
C PHE A 123 0.92 -10.64 -15.97
N PHE A 124 1.06 -10.95 -14.69
CA PHE A 124 1.38 -9.99 -13.65
C PHE A 124 2.63 -10.42 -12.89
N ALA A 125 3.40 -9.44 -12.42
CA ALA A 125 4.39 -9.67 -11.39
C ALA A 125 3.65 -9.86 -10.07
N ARG A 126 3.89 -10.99 -9.40
CA ARG A 126 3.29 -11.28 -8.09
C ARG A 126 3.71 -10.21 -7.08
N TYR A 127 2.80 -9.85 -6.19
CA TYR A 127 3.15 -8.99 -5.07
C TYR A 127 4.23 -9.67 -4.20
N ASP A 128 5.34 -8.98 -3.98
CA ASP A 128 6.46 -9.45 -3.16
C ASP A 128 6.53 -8.64 -1.85
N GLN A 129 6.05 -9.26 -0.78
CA GLN A 129 6.02 -8.67 0.55
C GLN A 129 7.43 -8.38 1.09
N ASN A 130 8.43 -9.22 0.78
CA ASN A 130 9.79 -9.02 1.27
C ASN A 130 10.45 -7.79 0.63
N THR A 131 10.25 -7.59 -0.67
CA THR A 131 10.71 -6.39 -1.37
C THR A 131 10.04 -5.13 -0.80
N VAL A 132 8.73 -5.17 -0.57
CA VAL A 132 7.99 -4.04 0.03
C VAL A 132 8.47 -3.74 1.46
N ASP A 133 8.66 -4.75 2.30
CA ASP A 133 9.11 -4.58 3.68
C ASP A 133 10.54 -4.06 3.75
N THR A 134 11.43 -4.59 2.92
CA THR A 134 12.81 -4.08 2.79
C THR A 134 12.82 -2.60 2.41
N LEU A 135 11.97 -2.20 1.44
CA LEU A 135 11.85 -0.80 1.05
C LEU A 135 11.31 0.05 2.21
N LYS A 136 10.23 -0.37 2.88
CA LYS A 136 9.67 0.35 4.03
C LYS A 136 10.69 0.51 5.16
N ASN A 137 11.42 -0.55 5.49
CA ASN A 137 12.45 -0.55 6.54
C ASN A 137 13.62 0.37 6.19
N THR A 138 14.00 0.45 4.91
CA THR A 138 15.04 1.39 4.44
C THR A 138 14.69 2.84 4.79
N PHE A 139 13.40 3.19 4.72
CA PHE A 139 12.90 4.54 4.96
C PHE A 139 12.32 4.74 6.36
N THR A 140 12.50 3.82 7.31
CA THR A 140 11.93 3.93 8.66
C THR A 140 13.03 3.91 9.72
N GLN A 141 12.94 4.82 10.69
CA GLN A 141 13.70 4.78 11.94
C GLN A 141 12.71 4.50 13.08
N GLU A 142 12.87 3.35 13.73
CA GLU A 142 12.04 2.94 14.87
C GLU A 142 12.50 3.66 16.14
N VAL A 143 11.55 4.22 16.90
CA VAL A 143 11.80 4.96 18.13
C VAL A 143 10.84 4.46 19.20
N ASN A 144 11.37 3.84 20.26
CA ASN A 144 10.56 3.34 21.35
C ASN A 144 10.58 4.31 22.54
N LEU A 145 9.40 4.76 22.96
CA LEU A 145 9.24 5.69 24.08
C LEU A 145 9.00 4.97 25.42
N ASN A 146 8.43 3.75 25.42
CA ASN A 146 8.05 3.02 26.64
C ASN A 146 7.33 3.89 27.71
N GLY A 147 6.39 4.76 27.28
CA GLY A 147 5.63 5.66 28.16
C GLY A 147 6.39 6.93 28.60
N GLN A 148 7.64 7.10 28.18
CA GLN A 148 8.50 8.19 28.64
C GLN A 148 8.32 9.48 27.83
N LYS A 149 8.94 10.55 28.32
CA LYS A 149 9.05 11.82 27.61
C LYS A 149 10.23 11.77 26.63
N MET A 150 9.96 12.14 25.39
CA MET A 150 10.93 12.30 24.31
C MET A 150 11.03 13.79 23.93
N THR A 151 12.24 14.26 23.64
CA THR A 151 12.44 15.53 22.91
C THR A 151 12.99 15.26 21.53
N VAL A 152 12.49 15.98 20.52
CA VAL A 152 12.98 15.89 19.15
C VAL A 152 13.18 17.28 18.56
N ASN A 153 14.29 17.45 17.84
CA ASN A 153 14.58 18.63 17.04
C ASN A 153 14.92 18.20 15.60
N ASN A 154 15.43 19.12 14.77
CA ASN A 154 15.76 18.85 13.37
C ASN A 154 16.94 17.87 13.13
N LYS A 155 17.67 17.46 14.18
CA LYS A 155 18.85 16.60 14.05
C LYS A 155 18.77 15.35 14.91
N ASN A 156 18.18 15.45 16.11
CA ASN A 156 18.35 14.47 17.16
C ASN A 156 17.02 14.13 17.82
N ILE A 157 16.99 12.93 18.40
CA ILE A 157 15.93 12.40 19.26
C ILE A 157 16.56 12.07 20.61
N THR A 158 15.93 12.49 21.70
CA THR A 158 16.38 12.15 23.06
C THR A 158 15.27 11.47 23.82
N VAL A 159 15.53 10.26 24.33
CA VAL A 159 14.64 9.46 25.18
C VAL A 159 15.44 9.04 26.41
N ASN A 160 14.93 9.30 27.62
CA ASN A 160 15.62 8.98 28.88
C ASN A 160 17.06 9.54 29.01
N GLY A 161 17.33 10.71 28.43
CA GLY A 161 18.69 11.27 28.37
C GLY A 161 19.61 10.65 27.31
N ASN A 162 19.21 9.54 26.69
CA ASN A 162 19.93 8.95 25.55
C ASN A 162 19.59 9.69 24.28
N THR A 163 20.58 10.29 23.64
CA THR A 163 20.42 11.06 22.41
C THR A 163 20.91 10.26 21.20
N THR A 164 20.05 10.10 20.21
CA THR A 164 20.36 9.47 18.92
C THR A 164 20.13 10.48 17.79
N ALA A 165 20.90 10.35 16.72
CA ALA A 165 20.69 11.15 15.52
C ALA A 165 19.43 10.68 14.78
N ILE A 166 18.74 11.61 14.12
CA ILE A 166 17.77 11.29 13.07
C ILE A 166 18.55 10.76 11.88
N GLU A 167 18.26 9.51 11.51
CA GLU A 167 18.98 8.82 10.48
C GLU A 167 18.54 9.26 9.08
N LEU A 168 19.50 9.23 8.15
CA LEU A 168 19.24 9.30 6.73
C LEU A 168 19.42 7.92 6.10
N THR A 169 18.78 7.71 4.95
CA THR A 169 19.11 6.59 4.06
C THR A 169 20.53 6.76 3.49
N LYS A 170 21.09 5.69 2.91
CA LYS A 170 22.40 5.73 2.22
C LYS A 170 22.50 6.83 1.14
N ASN A 171 21.37 7.24 0.58
CA ASN A 171 21.27 8.27 -0.46
C ASN A 171 20.81 9.63 0.11
N ASN A 172 21.09 9.89 1.39
CA ASN A 172 20.80 11.15 2.09
C ASN A 172 19.31 11.58 2.06
N LYS A 173 18.38 10.62 1.98
CA LYS A 173 16.94 10.88 2.13
C LYS A 173 16.51 10.76 3.59
N ASN A 174 15.63 11.64 4.03
CA ASN A 174 15.01 11.56 5.36
C ASN A 174 14.16 10.29 5.50
N LYS A 175 14.22 9.68 6.69
CA LYS A 175 13.38 8.56 7.09
C LYS A 175 12.10 9.03 7.79
N ASP A 176 11.08 8.19 7.76
CA ASP A 176 9.95 8.26 8.68
C ASP A 176 10.41 7.93 10.10
N LEU A 177 9.97 8.73 11.09
CA LEU A 177 10.17 8.43 12.50
C LEU A 177 8.95 7.69 13.02
N LYS A 178 9.12 6.44 13.43
CA LYS A 178 8.03 5.58 13.85
C LYS A 178 8.07 5.32 15.35
N PHE A 179 7.07 5.87 16.04
CA PHE A 179 7.04 5.94 17.50
C PHE A 179 6.18 4.83 18.11
N HIS A 180 6.78 4.04 19.00
CA HIS A 180 6.17 2.91 19.70
C HIS A 180 6.20 3.08 21.22
N GLY A 181 5.35 2.32 21.92
CA GLY A 181 5.35 2.25 23.39
C GLY A 181 4.60 3.37 24.12
N GLY A 182 4.00 4.32 23.39
CA GLY A 182 3.29 5.47 23.96
C GLY A 182 4.20 6.44 24.71
N GLY A 183 3.69 7.62 25.06
CA GLY A 183 4.45 8.64 25.80
C GLY A 183 4.29 10.05 25.24
N ASN A 184 5.11 10.98 25.76
CA ASN A 184 5.03 12.41 25.41
C ASN A 184 6.17 12.80 24.48
N ILE A 185 5.84 13.27 23.28
CA ILE A 185 6.78 13.77 22.28
C ILE A 185 6.77 15.30 22.33
N GLN A 186 7.88 15.89 22.76
CA GLN A 186 8.07 17.34 22.76
C GLN A 186 8.96 17.76 21.58
N LEU A 187 8.42 18.60 20.70
CA LEU A 187 9.22 19.28 19.68
C LEU A 187 9.97 20.44 20.35
N THR A 188 11.29 20.47 20.29
CA THR A 188 12.11 21.54 20.90
C THR A 188 12.59 22.58 19.90
N ASP A 189 12.45 22.30 18.60
CA ASP A 189 12.70 23.22 17.49
C ASP A 189 11.79 22.85 16.30
N ASN A 190 11.83 23.65 15.22
CA ASN A 190 11.22 23.33 13.94
C ASN A 190 11.78 22.01 13.40
N LEU A 191 10.90 21.05 13.12
CA LEU A 191 11.25 19.77 12.51
C LEU A 191 10.96 19.80 11.01
N ASN A 192 12.00 19.73 10.18
CA ASN A 192 11.87 19.49 8.74
C ASN A 192 12.22 18.04 8.43
N SER A 193 11.20 17.22 8.19
CA SER A 193 11.37 15.80 7.88
C SER A 193 11.53 15.50 6.39
N GLY A 194 11.56 16.52 5.52
CA GLY A 194 11.74 16.34 4.07
C GLY A 194 10.72 15.37 3.46
N SER A 195 11.21 14.25 2.93
CA SER A 195 10.38 13.15 2.39
C SER A 195 9.77 12.25 3.46
N GLY A 196 10.34 12.24 4.66
CA GLY A 196 9.85 11.48 5.80
C GLY A 196 8.73 12.20 6.55
N GLY A 197 8.11 11.50 7.48
CA GLY A 197 7.08 12.01 8.36
C GLY A 197 7.13 11.37 9.75
N LEU A 198 6.14 11.71 10.56
CA LEU A 198 5.95 11.12 11.88
C LEU A 198 4.88 10.03 11.78
N ILE A 199 5.23 8.82 12.20
CA ILE A 199 4.32 7.69 12.30
C ILE A 199 4.05 7.44 13.79
N LEU A 200 2.82 7.75 14.21
CA LEU A 200 2.40 7.55 15.60
C LEU A 200 1.64 6.24 15.74
N MET A 201 2.16 5.36 16.60
CA MET A 201 1.42 4.22 17.11
C MET A 201 0.58 4.65 18.33
N ARG A 202 -0.15 3.73 18.95
CA ARG A 202 -1.06 4.03 20.07
C ARG A 202 -0.39 4.81 21.20
N ASP A 203 -1.19 5.63 21.89
CA ASP A 203 -0.89 6.29 23.16
C ASP A 203 0.28 7.31 23.13
N ASN A 204 0.59 7.85 21.95
CA ASN A 204 1.53 8.96 21.79
C ASN A 204 0.83 10.32 21.85
N ILE A 205 1.38 11.26 22.63
CA ILE A 205 0.91 12.64 22.73
C ILE A 205 2.01 13.57 22.19
N ILE A 206 1.68 14.47 21.25
CA ILE A 206 2.63 15.47 20.73
C ILE A 206 2.36 16.83 21.36
N GLN A 207 3.41 17.43 21.93
CA GLN A 207 3.43 18.78 22.46
C GLN A 207 4.41 19.64 21.67
N SER A 208 3.99 20.85 21.30
CA SER A 208 4.84 21.83 20.62
C SER A 208 4.69 23.21 21.28
N PRO A 209 5.80 23.92 21.57
CA PRO A 209 5.78 25.26 22.15
C PRO A 209 5.43 26.36 21.12
N GLY A 210 5.18 26.04 19.85
CA GLY A 210 4.86 27.03 18.80
C GLY A 210 3.92 26.50 17.70
N LYS A 211 3.56 27.37 16.75
CA LYS A 211 2.77 26.96 15.57
C LYS A 211 3.56 25.97 14.72
N ILE A 212 3.05 24.75 14.58
CA ILE A 212 3.56 23.75 13.64
C ILE A 212 3.32 24.26 12.21
N LYS A 213 4.37 24.63 11.47
CA LYS A 213 4.23 25.18 10.11
C LYS A 213 4.20 24.09 9.03
N HIS A 214 5.00 23.02 9.15
CA HIS A 214 5.11 21.97 8.11
C HIS A 214 5.48 20.60 8.70
N ILE A 215 4.52 19.83 9.21
CA ILE A 215 4.74 18.42 9.58
C ILE A 215 3.71 17.54 8.89
N LYS A 216 4.19 16.49 8.20
CA LYS A 216 3.33 15.38 7.74
C LYS A 216 3.21 14.37 8.87
N VAL A 217 2.09 14.39 9.56
CA VAL A 217 1.74 13.40 10.60
C VAL A 217 0.88 12.32 9.95
N ARG A 218 1.31 11.06 10.01
CA ARG A 218 0.46 9.91 9.72
C ARG A 218 0.11 9.21 11.02
N VAL A 219 -1.19 9.04 11.23
CA VAL A 219 -1.74 8.39 12.41
C VAL A 219 -2.23 7.03 11.98
N LEU A 220 -1.59 5.97 12.48
CA LEU A 220 -1.91 4.61 12.03
C LEU A 220 -2.93 3.92 12.94
N ILE A 221 -3.07 4.35 14.20
CA ILE A 221 -4.07 3.81 15.13
C ILE A 221 -4.62 4.94 16.00
N SER A 222 -5.90 5.26 15.83
CA SER A 222 -6.59 6.33 16.55
C SER A 222 -7.21 5.80 17.84
N GLU A 223 -6.70 6.24 19.00
CA GLU A 223 -7.50 6.71 20.12
C GLU A 223 -6.81 7.96 20.70
N LYS A 224 -7.44 9.14 20.54
CA LYS A 224 -7.03 10.47 21.04
C LYS A 224 -5.58 10.92 20.75
N ILE A 225 -5.41 11.65 19.63
CA ILE A 225 -4.32 12.63 19.53
C ILE A 225 -4.81 13.96 20.09
N ARG A 226 -4.15 14.47 21.13
CA ARG A 226 -4.31 15.84 21.59
C ARG A 226 -3.09 16.64 21.13
N LEU A 227 -3.29 17.50 20.13
CA LEU A 227 -2.34 18.57 19.82
C LEU A 227 -2.62 19.70 20.83
N SER A 228 -1.76 19.85 21.84
CA SER A 228 -1.83 20.99 22.75
C SER A 228 -0.75 21.99 22.38
N THR A 229 -1.15 23.21 21.99
CA THR A 229 -0.24 24.36 21.99
C THR A 229 -0.06 24.80 23.43
N GLY A 230 1.15 24.71 23.97
CA GLY A 230 1.45 25.28 25.28
C GLY A 230 1.24 26.80 25.25
N ARG A 231 0.42 27.33 26.15
CA ARG A 231 0.58 28.68 26.69
C ARG A 231 1.23 28.54 28.06
#